data_AF-A0A4Q9KWQ5-F1
#
_entry.id   AF-A0A4Q9KWQ5-F1
#
_cell.length_a   1.000
_cell.length_b   1.000
_cell.length_c   1.000
_cell.angle_alpha   90.00
_cell.angle_beta   90.00
_cell.angle_gamma   90.00
#
_symmetry.space_group_name_H-M   'P 1'
#
loop_
_entity.id
_entity.type
_entity.pdbx_description
1 polymer ?
#
loop_
_entity_poly.entity_id
_entity_poly.type
_entity_poly.pdbx_seq_one_letter_code
_entity_poly.pdbx_strand_id
1 'polypeptide(L)'
;MKINIRHLELLEIFFHKEKIEMSEMKLLSNIQLKESLYLCAKCDTGSLQCLFSKNNYSQVKKLSLTQFVIGEEDVQVFKNSLNLENIKFSNLALEQIYISDLFCNGEDYNIKYIYFSNFCISESDLKFISKLKKTQKIIVNSLFSSIFN
;
A
#
# COMPACT_ATOMS: atom_id res chain seq x y z
N MET A 1 10.88 35.08 -12.28
CA MET A 1 9.49 34.98 -11.77
C MET A 1 9.55 34.47 -10.33
N LYS A 2 9.07 35.23 -9.34
CA LYS A 2 8.95 34.77 -7.94
C LYS A 2 7.50 34.35 -7.72
N ILE A 3 7.26 33.07 -7.45
CA ILE A 3 5.95 32.58 -7.01
C ILE A 3 5.95 32.61 -5.46
N ASN A 4 4.93 33.22 -4.86
CA ASN A 4 4.73 33.23 -3.41
C ASN A 4 3.49 32.37 -3.08
N ILE A 5 3.71 31.17 -2.57
CA ILE A 5 2.65 30.23 -2.19
C ILE A 5 2.45 30.31 -0.68
N ARG A 6 1.26 30.73 -0.23
CA ARG A 6 0.92 30.85 1.20
C ARG A 6 0.36 29.57 1.80
N HIS A 7 -0.25 28.74 0.95
CA HIS A 7 -0.80 27.45 1.34
C HIS A 7 -0.78 26.52 0.13
N LEU A 8 -0.22 25.32 0.31
CA LEU A 8 -0.22 24.25 -0.68
C LEU A 8 -0.67 22.98 0.03
N GLU A 9 -1.70 22.35 -0.51
CA GLU A 9 -2.20 21.07 -0.04
C GLU A 9 -2.20 20.09 -1.21
N LEU A 10 -1.54 18.96 -1.03
CA LEU A 10 -1.53 17.87 -1.99
C LEU A 10 -2.54 16.83 -1.52
N LEU A 11 -3.60 16.66 -2.30
CA LEU A 11 -4.65 15.68 -2.02
C LEU A 11 -4.30 14.33 -2.61
N GLU A 12 -3.84 14.31 -3.87
CA GLU A 12 -3.62 13.10 -4.62
C GLU A 12 -2.25 13.10 -5.34
N ILE A 13 -1.63 11.92 -5.41
CA ILE A 13 -0.44 11.65 -6.21
C ILE A 13 -0.72 10.47 -7.11
N PHE A 14 -0.47 10.65 -8.41
CA PHE A 14 -0.43 9.58 -9.40
C PHE A 14 0.97 9.54 -9.98
N PHE A 15 1.69 8.45 -9.73
CA PHE A 15 3.04 8.27 -10.23
C PHE A 15 3.12 6.96 -11.00
N HIS A 16 3.43 7.05 -12.29
CA HIS A 16 3.61 5.92 -13.18
C HIS A 16 5.01 5.97 -13.78
N LYS A 17 5.82 4.96 -13.48
CA LYS A 17 7.21 4.86 -13.94
C LYS A 17 7.58 3.40 -14.07
N GLU A 18 8.52 3.05 -14.94
CA GLU A 18 8.98 1.67 -15.05
C GLU A 18 9.61 1.16 -13.74
N LYS A 19 10.52 1.96 -13.16
CA LYS A 19 11.16 1.70 -11.88
C LYS A 19 11.25 2.99 -11.06
N ILE A 20 10.82 2.96 -9.80
CA ILE A 20 11.07 4.04 -8.82
C ILE A 20 12.32 3.66 -8.03
N GLU A 21 13.31 4.54 -8.03
CA GLU A 21 14.53 4.36 -7.25
C GLU A 21 14.30 4.68 -5.77
N MET A 22 15.13 4.10 -4.90
CA MET A 22 15.10 4.38 -3.47
C MET A 22 15.28 5.89 -3.14
N SER A 23 16.07 6.61 -3.95
CA SER A 23 16.24 8.06 -3.85
C SER A 23 14.91 8.81 -4.08
N GLU A 24 14.12 8.38 -5.06
CA GLU A 24 12.80 8.93 -5.36
C GLU A 24 11.78 8.57 -4.27
N MET A 25 11.80 7.34 -3.75
CA MET A 25 10.98 6.95 -2.59
C MET A 25 11.27 7.84 -1.38
N LYS A 26 12.55 8.13 -1.11
CA LYS A 26 12.96 9.07 -0.05
C LYS A 26 12.39 10.47 -0.29
N LEU A 27 12.45 10.97 -1.53
CA LEU A 27 11.89 12.27 -1.88
C LEU A 27 10.38 12.29 -1.65
N LEU A 28 9.66 11.29 -2.17
CA LEU A 28 8.22 11.13 -1.99
C LEU A 28 7.84 11.06 -0.51
N SER A 29 8.60 10.33 0.32
CA SER A 29 8.33 10.21 1.77
C SER A 29 8.25 11.55 2.53
N ASN A 30 8.80 12.63 1.98
CA ASN A 30 8.73 13.98 2.57
C ASN A 30 7.43 14.72 2.24
N ILE A 31 6.60 14.18 1.35
CA ILE A 31 5.37 14.81 0.91
C ILE A 31 4.24 14.40 1.84
N GLN A 32 3.58 15.40 2.42
CA GLN A 32 2.33 15.19 3.14
C GLN A 32 1.18 15.09 2.14
N LEU A 33 0.40 14.01 2.24
CA LEU A 33 -0.68 13.68 1.33
C LEU A 33 -1.92 13.28 2.14
N LYS A 34 -3.11 13.73 1.73
CA LYS A 34 -4.32 13.52 2.53
C LYS A 34 -5.37 12.59 1.95
N GLU A 35 -5.39 12.35 0.64
CA GLU A 35 -6.47 11.56 0.04
C GLU A 35 -5.98 10.28 -0.61
N SER A 36 -5.27 10.40 -1.73
CA SER A 36 -5.05 9.26 -2.64
C SER A 36 -3.60 9.14 -3.06
N LEU A 37 -3.00 7.98 -2.82
CA LEU A 37 -1.67 7.62 -3.31
C LEU A 37 -1.78 6.49 -4.34
N TYR A 38 -1.47 6.79 -5.60
CA TYR A 38 -1.40 5.83 -6.69
C TYR A 38 0.03 5.73 -7.20
N LEU A 39 0.66 4.57 -7.02
CA LEU A 39 2.00 4.27 -7.50
C LEU A 39 1.98 3.02 -8.38
N CYS A 40 2.49 3.16 -9.60
CA CYS A 40 2.64 2.07 -10.55
C CYS A 40 4.08 2.04 -11.06
N ALA A 41 4.88 1.13 -10.50
CA ALA A 41 6.27 0.92 -10.88
C ALA A 41 6.84 -0.33 -10.22
N LYS A 42 7.95 -0.83 -10.79
CA LYS A 42 8.86 -1.70 -10.04
C LYS A 42 9.66 -0.88 -9.03
N CYS A 43 10.12 -1.54 -7.98
CA CYS A 43 11.03 -0.98 -6.99
C CYS A 43 11.88 -2.10 -6.39
N ASP A 44 12.86 -1.74 -5.57
CA ASP A 44 13.61 -2.71 -4.77
C ASP A 44 12.83 -2.97 -3.46
N THR A 45 13.04 -4.11 -2.80
CA THR A 45 12.42 -4.39 -1.48
C THR A 45 12.83 -3.33 -0.44
N GLY A 46 11.95 -3.07 0.54
CA GLY A 46 12.14 -2.00 1.52
C GLY A 46 11.78 -0.59 1.00
N SER A 47 11.40 -0.47 -0.28
CA SER A 47 10.98 0.81 -0.86
C SER A 47 9.69 1.35 -0.25
N LEU A 48 8.74 0.47 0.11
CA LEU A 48 7.53 0.91 0.80
C LEU A 48 7.88 1.35 2.22
N GLN A 49 8.74 0.60 2.91
CA GLN A 49 9.21 1.00 4.24
C GLN A 49 9.86 2.38 4.22
N CYS A 50 10.70 2.65 3.21
CA CYS A 50 11.27 3.97 2.99
C CYS A 50 10.19 5.04 2.79
N LEU A 51 9.21 4.77 1.93
CA LEU A 51 8.12 5.69 1.59
C LEU A 51 7.25 6.05 2.81
N PHE A 52 6.90 5.07 3.65
CA PHE A 52 6.02 5.25 4.80
C PHE A 52 6.76 5.60 6.11
N SER A 53 8.09 5.57 6.13
CA SER A 53 8.93 5.76 7.33
C SER A 53 8.63 7.03 8.14
N LYS A 54 8.17 8.11 7.50
CA LYS A 54 7.91 9.40 8.14
C LYS A 54 6.47 9.61 8.60
N ASN A 55 5.59 8.63 8.44
CA ASN A 55 4.15 8.72 8.75
C ASN A 55 3.37 9.85 8.03
N ASN A 56 3.98 10.48 7.03
CA ASN A 56 3.35 11.55 6.24
C ASN A 56 2.15 11.05 5.41
N TYR A 57 2.03 9.74 5.23
CA TYR A 57 0.93 9.06 4.56
C TYR A 57 -0.10 8.45 5.51
N SER A 58 0.01 8.67 6.82
CA SER A 58 -0.96 8.15 7.80
C SER A 58 -2.39 8.66 7.57
N GLN A 59 -2.54 9.80 6.90
CA GLN A 59 -3.83 10.41 6.55
C GLN A 59 -4.41 9.91 5.22
N VAL A 60 -3.62 9.19 4.41
CA VAL A 60 -4.08 8.67 3.11
C VAL A 60 -5.26 7.74 3.33
N LYS A 61 -6.31 7.95 2.53
CA LYS A 61 -7.54 7.15 2.57
C LYS A 61 -7.58 6.11 1.47
N LYS A 62 -6.94 6.38 0.33
CA LYS A 62 -6.92 5.50 -0.84
C LYS A 62 -5.48 5.18 -1.22
N LEU A 63 -5.13 3.91 -1.17
CA LEU A 63 -3.81 3.44 -1.57
C LEU A 63 -3.97 2.49 -2.75
N SER A 64 -3.22 2.77 -3.82
CA SER A 64 -3.10 1.89 -4.97
C SER A 64 -1.64 1.64 -5.28
N LEU A 65 -1.23 0.38 -5.22
CA LEU A 65 0.12 -0.08 -5.55
C LEU A 65 0.05 -1.05 -6.72
N THR A 66 0.89 -0.87 -7.72
CA THR A 66 0.93 -1.71 -8.91
C THR A 66 2.37 -1.97 -9.34
N GLN A 67 2.71 -3.24 -9.64
CA GLN A 67 4.05 -3.70 -10.07
C GLN A 67 5.17 -3.66 -9.01
N PHE A 68 4.85 -3.35 -7.75
CA PHE A 68 5.85 -3.29 -6.68
C PHE A 68 6.43 -4.67 -6.38
N VAL A 69 7.73 -4.69 -6.04
CA VAL A 69 8.39 -5.82 -5.39
C VAL A 69 8.42 -5.51 -3.90
N ILE A 70 7.94 -6.45 -3.08
CA ILE A 70 7.75 -6.26 -1.64
C ILE A 70 8.34 -7.47 -0.92
N GLY A 71 9.21 -7.21 0.06
CA GLY A 71 9.93 -8.23 0.80
C GLY A 71 9.81 -8.07 2.32
N GLU A 72 10.60 -8.84 3.05
CA GLU A 72 10.64 -8.81 4.52
C GLU A 72 10.96 -7.42 5.08
N GLU A 73 11.68 -6.57 4.34
CA GLU A 73 11.98 -5.20 4.78
C GLU A 73 10.73 -4.30 4.85
N ASP A 74 9.63 -4.69 4.21
CA ASP A 74 8.37 -3.94 4.16
C ASP A 74 7.31 -4.46 5.15
N VAL A 75 7.67 -5.39 6.04
CA VAL A 75 6.78 -5.91 7.08
C VAL A 75 6.28 -4.77 7.98
N GLN A 76 4.96 -4.79 8.24
CA GLN A 76 4.24 -3.79 9.03
C GLN A 76 4.34 -2.35 8.51
N VAL A 77 4.68 -2.15 7.23
CA VAL A 77 4.76 -0.81 6.63
C VAL A 77 3.48 0.00 6.79
N PHE A 78 2.31 -0.65 6.87
CA PHE A 78 1.01 0.01 7.05
C PHE A 78 0.52 0.05 8.50
N LYS A 79 1.37 -0.21 9.51
CA LYS A 79 0.96 -0.15 10.92
C LYS A 79 0.30 1.17 11.33
N ASN A 80 0.75 2.29 10.75
CA ASN A 80 0.23 3.63 11.06
C ASN A 80 -0.82 4.13 10.07
N SER A 81 -1.20 3.31 9.08
CA SER A 81 -2.13 3.69 8.00
C SER A 81 -3.59 3.40 8.36
N LEU A 82 -4.00 3.78 9.58
CA LEU A 82 -5.33 3.47 10.13
C LEU A 82 -6.48 4.18 9.40
N ASN A 83 -6.19 5.27 8.68
CA ASN A 83 -7.17 6.01 7.89
C ASN A 83 -7.42 5.41 6.50
N LEU A 84 -6.72 4.34 6.11
CA LEU A 84 -6.97 3.68 4.83
C LEU A 84 -8.39 3.10 4.81
N GLU A 85 -9.17 3.54 3.81
CA GLU A 85 -10.51 3.05 3.52
C GLU A 85 -10.51 2.16 2.27
N ASN A 86 -9.65 2.48 1.30
CA ASN A 86 -9.56 1.78 0.01
C ASN A 86 -8.14 1.29 -0.23
N ILE A 87 -7.99 -0.02 -0.46
CA ILE A 87 -6.73 -0.61 -0.91
C ILE A 87 -6.91 -1.27 -2.27
N LYS A 88 -6.00 -0.96 -3.19
CA LYS A 88 -5.90 -1.58 -4.51
C LYS A 88 -4.49 -2.08 -4.74
N PHE A 89 -4.30 -3.38 -4.75
CA PHE A 89 -3.03 -4.00 -5.05
C PHE A 89 -3.14 -4.79 -6.34
N SER A 90 -2.17 -4.61 -7.24
CA SER A 90 -2.20 -5.24 -8.56
C SER A 90 -0.80 -5.63 -9.03
N ASN A 91 -0.64 -6.84 -9.55
CA ASN A 91 0.66 -7.31 -10.10
C ASN A 91 1.83 -7.15 -9.09
N LEU A 92 1.60 -7.43 -7.82
CA LEU A 92 2.67 -7.35 -6.81
C LEU A 92 3.54 -8.60 -6.86
N ALA A 93 4.85 -8.42 -6.73
CA ALA A 93 5.79 -9.51 -6.47
C ALA A 93 6.09 -9.56 -4.97
N LEU A 94 5.59 -10.58 -4.29
CA LEU A 94 5.79 -10.78 -2.86
C LEU A 94 6.93 -11.78 -2.65
N GLU A 95 8.01 -11.35 -1.99
CA GLU A 95 9.20 -12.16 -1.74
C GLU A 95 9.19 -12.64 -0.29
N GLN A 96 8.84 -13.91 -0.08
CA GLN A 96 8.83 -14.59 1.23
C GLN A 96 7.88 -13.97 2.29
N ILE A 97 6.90 -13.17 1.85
CA ILE A 97 5.90 -12.55 2.71
C ILE A 97 4.50 -12.66 2.12
N TYR A 98 3.50 -12.36 2.95
CA TYR A 98 2.10 -12.26 2.57
C TYR A 98 1.61 -10.81 2.68
N ILE A 99 0.47 -10.49 2.05
CA ILE A 99 -0.13 -9.15 2.16
C ILE A 99 -0.45 -8.79 3.61
N SER A 100 -0.91 -9.77 4.38
CA SER A 100 -1.20 -9.66 5.80
C SER A 100 0.00 -9.20 6.63
N ASP A 101 1.23 -9.53 6.22
CA ASP A 101 2.45 -9.12 6.91
C ASP A 101 2.75 -7.63 6.76
N LEU A 102 2.14 -6.94 5.78
CA LEU A 102 2.25 -5.49 5.62
C LEU A 102 1.48 -4.72 6.69
N PHE A 103 0.60 -5.39 7.42
CA PHE A 103 -0.26 -4.80 8.45
C PHE A 103 0.13 -5.28 9.85
N CYS A 104 -0.27 -4.52 10.87
CA CYS A 104 -0.06 -4.88 12.27
C CYS A 104 -1.24 -5.70 12.79
N ASN A 105 -0.96 -6.90 13.32
CA ASN A 105 -1.97 -7.72 13.97
C ASN A 105 -2.43 -7.05 15.28
N GLY A 106 -3.69 -6.62 15.33
CA GLY A 106 -4.31 -6.02 16.52
C GLY A 106 -4.92 -4.64 16.29
N GLU A 107 -4.57 -3.98 15.20
CA GLU A 107 -5.10 -2.66 14.84
C GLU A 107 -6.51 -2.74 14.22
N ASP A 108 -7.36 -1.75 14.55
CA ASP A 108 -8.71 -1.61 13.97
C ASP A 108 -8.69 -0.73 12.71
N TYR A 109 -8.27 -1.34 11.59
CA TYR A 109 -8.19 -0.67 10.30
C TYR A 109 -9.57 -0.23 9.77
N ASN A 110 -9.62 0.97 9.17
CA ASN A 110 -10.84 1.52 8.56
C ASN A 110 -11.11 1.01 7.13
N ILE A 111 -10.50 -0.10 6.72
CA ILE A 111 -10.57 -0.62 5.35
C ILE A 111 -11.99 -1.09 5.03
N LYS A 112 -12.61 -0.41 4.06
CA LYS A 112 -13.96 -0.67 3.55
C LYS A 112 -13.93 -1.41 2.21
N TYR A 113 -12.95 -1.11 1.36
CA TYR A 113 -12.90 -1.63 0.00
C TYR A 113 -11.51 -2.21 -0.31
N ILE A 114 -11.51 -3.46 -0.77
CA ILE A 114 -10.31 -4.21 -1.13
C ILE A 114 -10.41 -4.63 -2.59
N TYR A 115 -9.38 -4.32 -3.36
CA TYR A 115 -9.20 -4.83 -4.71
C TYR A 115 -7.83 -5.47 -4.84
N PHE A 116 -7.79 -6.77 -5.07
CA PHE A 116 -6.56 -7.53 -5.30
C PHE A 116 -6.61 -8.17 -6.69
N SER A 117 -5.54 -8.02 -7.47
CA SER A 117 -5.48 -8.62 -8.80
C SER A 117 -4.09 -9.11 -9.16
N ASN A 118 -4.02 -10.26 -9.83
CA ASN A 118 -2.79 -10.77 -10.46
C ASN A 118 -1.61 -11.01 -9.49
N PHE A 119 -1.86 -11.59 -8.31
CA PHE A 119 -0.85 -12.14 -7.41
C PHE A 119 -1.50 -13.18 -6.48
N CYS A 120 -0.75 -14.14 -5.95
CA CYS A 120 -1.30 -15.20 -5.10
C CYS A 120 -1.77 -14.65 -3.74
N ILE A 121 -2.94 -15.08 -3.27
CA ILE A 121 -3.46 -14.77 -1.94
C ILE A 121 -3.33 -16.04 -1.08
N SER A 122 -2.72 -15.89 0.09
CA SER A 122 -2.53 -16.98 1.05
C SER A 122 -3.71 -17.13 2.03
N GLU A 123 -3.73 -18.22 2.79
CA GLU A 123 -4.67 -18.39 3.91
C GLU A 123 -4.49 -17.30 4.99
N SER A 124 -3.24 -16.89 5.25
CA SER A 124 -2.92 -15.80 6.19
C SER A 124 -3.56 -14.48 5.78
N ASP A 125 -3.54 -14.17 4.48
CA ASP A 125 -4.20 -12.98 3.92
C ASP A 125 -5.70 -13.03 4.12
N LEU A 126 -6.33 -14.19 3.86
CA LEU A 126 -7.76 -14.38 4.08
C LEU A 126 -8.13 -14.26 5.57
N LYS A 127 -7.30 -14.78 6.47
CA LYS A 127 -7.46 -14.64 7.93
C LYS A 127 -7.32 -13.19 8.41
N PHE A 128 -6.46 -12.42 7.77
CA PHE A 128 -6.36 -10.99 8.04
C PHE A 128 -7.62 -10.25 7.55
N ILE A 129 -8.02 -10.48 6.31
CA ILE A 129 -9.19 -9.84 5.70
C ILE A 129 -10.46 -10.14 6.51
N SER A 130 -10.63 -11.38 7.01
CA SER A 130 -11.79 -11.76 7.81
C SER A 130 -11.89 -11.03 9.16
N LYS A 131 -10.78 -10.45 9.66
CA LYS A 131 -10.75 -9.65 10.89
C LYS A 131 -11.10 -8.18 10.65
N LEU A 132 -11.15 -7.72 9.40
CA LEU A 132 -11.47 -6.33 9.06
C LEU A 132 -12.97 -6.04 9.26
N LYS A 133 -13.32 -5.45 10.39
CA LYS A 133 -14.72 -5.25 10.83
C LYS A 133 -15.53 -4.30 9.94
N LYS A 134 -14.87 -3.42 9.19
CA LYS A 134 -15.49 -2.34 8.40
C LYS A 134 -15.53 -2.65 6.90
N THR A 135 -15.05 -3.82 6.48
CA THR A 135 -14.99 -4.19 5.07
C THR A 135 -16.39 -4.39 4.49
N GLN A 136 -16.68 -3.69 3.40
CA GLN A 136 -17.98 -3.70 2.70
C GLN A 136 -17.89 -4.43 1.37
N LYS A 137 -16.73 -4.39 0.71
CA LYS A 137 -16.55 -5.03 -0.59
C LYS A 137 -15.13 -5.52 -0.77
N ILE A 138 -15.02 -6.75 -1.24
CA ILE A 138 -13.76 -7.39 -1.62
C ILE A 138 -13.92 -7.83 -3.08
N ILE A 139 -12.97 -7.43 -3.93
CA ILE A 139 -12.85 -7.92 -5.30
C ILE A 139 -11.49 -8.59 -5.42
N VAL A 140 -11.50 -9.86 -5.81
CA VAL A 140 -10.31 -10.66 -5.99
C VAL A 140 -10.29 -11.17 -7.43
N ASN A 141 -9.40 -10.58 -8.23
CA ASN A 141 -9.07 -11.01 -9.58
C ASN A 141 -7.67 -11.63 -9.58
N SER A 142 -7.45 -12.60 -8.71
CA SER A 142 -6.17 -13.29 -8.56
C SER A 142 -6.31 -14.80 -8.74
N LEU A 143 -5.16 -15.45 -8.90
CA LEU A 143 -5.06 -16.89 -8.77
C LEU A 143 -5.03 -17.22 -7.28
N PHE A 144 -5.97 -18.04 -6.82
CA PHE A 144 -5.83 -18.68 -5.52
C PHE A 144 -4.75 -19.75 -5.67
N SER A 145 -3.63 -19.62 -4.97
CA SER A 145 -2.72 -20.75 -4.80
C SER A 145 -3.52 -21.84 -4.09
N SER A 146 -3.67 -22.99 -4.73
CA SER A 146 -4.54 -24.09 -4.31
C SER A 146 -4.62 -24.24 -2.80
N ILE A 147 -5.80 -23.94 -2.25
CA ILE A 147 -6.34 -24.68 -1.11
C ILE A 147 -6.28 -26.14 -1.58
N PHE A 148 -5.38 -26.94 -1.00
CA PHE A 148 -5.24 -28.41 -1.02
C PHE A 148 -3.75 -28.75 -1.10
N ASN A 149 -3.19 -28.93 0.11
CA ASN A 149 -2.05 -29.76 0.54
C ASN A 149 -0.87 -29.94 -0.43
#